data_AF-A0A7J2Z0I3-F1
#
_entry.id   AF-A0A7J2Z0I3-F1
#
_cell.length_a   1.000
_cell.length_b   1.000
_cell.length_c   1.000
_cell.angle_alpha   90.00
_cell.angle_beta   90.00
_cell.angle_gamma   90.00
#
_symmetry.space_group_name_H-M   'P 1'
#
loop_
_entity.id
_entity.type
_entity.pdbx_description
1 polymer ?
#
loop_
_entity_poly.entity_id
_entity_poly.type
_entity_poly.pdbx_seq_one_letter_code
_entity_poly.pdbx_strand_id
1 'polypeptide(L)'
;MEKDFEINKSKNKVNIPVEDSKKLEKITVKHEDPFVKKIKITNKYYKALEEQIAKHRLNGVLAITKLASEGKNVISDPDFYRTALEYVKRKFPSEKGYLAAEDIVQSAAIAGVRDENLYKNAIDYILSPSFSSLGVQYLTKDAIESVCRILASVAITNQESDKMIESGSAFKLALERVSASVILNEKRQDEKINRMVEIFEQALEAKIDPEISREMYETVYNTIKNSQLEKSYKIKTLWEITAKAIKSEGLSHTKLFTDFINYAKENEQHNFIRSIMQLLQIYKK
;
A
#
# COMPACT_ATOMS: atom_id res chain seq x y z
N MET A 1 37.90 53.19 -9.57
CA MET A 1 39.28 53.56 -9.20
C MET A 1 39.66 52.76 -7.98
N GLU A 2 40.78 52.06 -8.11
CA GLU A 2 41.41 51.16 -7.15
C GLU A 2 41.67 51.82 -5.78
N LYS A 3 41.81 51.00 -4.75
CA LYS A 3 43.10 50.91 -4.03
C LYS A 3 43.19 49.70 -3.11
N ASP A 4 44.33 49.03 -3.26
CA ASP A 4 44.86 47.89 -2.54
C ASP A 4 44.98 48.11 -1.03
N PHE A 5 45.00 47.02 -0.28
CA PHE A 5 45.83 46.94 0.93
C PHE A 5 46.44 45.55 1.07
N GLU A 6 47.69 45.44 0.63
CA GLU A 6 48.61 44.39 1.03
C GLU A 6 49.34 44.75 2.35
N ILE A 7 49.23 43.83 3.31
CA ILE A 7 50.33 43.11 3.98
C ILE A 7 51.29 43.85 4.96
N ASN A 8 51.40 43.24 6.15
CA ASN A 8 52.61 42.91 6.95
C ASN A 8 53.18 43.84 8.05
N LYS A 9 53.17 43.33 9.29
CA LYS A 9 54.36 42.86 10.08
C LYS A 9 53.97 42.74 11.57
N SER A 10 53.82 41.53 12.10
CA SER A 10 54.84 40.76 12.83
C SER A 10 55.31 41.36 14.17
N LYS A 11 55.02 40.64 15.27
CA LYS A 11 55.98 40.09 16.27
C LYS A 11 55.34 40.07 17.66
N ASN A 12 55.08 38.87 18.18
CA ASN A 12 55.83 38.42 19.35
C ASN A 12 55.76 36.90 19.51
N LYS A 13 56.95 36.34 19.73
CA LYS A 13 57.23 34.93 19.98
C LYS A 13 56.67 34.53 21.34
N VAL A 14 56.00 33.38 21.39
CA VAL A 14 55.98 32.56 22.61
C VAL A 14 56.39 31.15 22.17
N ASN A 15 57.55 30.73 22.67
CA ASN A 15 58.01 29.34 22.67
C ASN A 15 57.02 28.51 23.50
N ILE A 16 56.45 27.47 22.91
CA ILE A 16 55.86 26.37 23.67
C ILE A 16 56.50 25.07 23.13
N PRO A 17 56.94 24.16 24.02
CA PRO A 17 57.75 23.01 23.64
C PRO A 17 56.94 22.02 22.79
N VAL A 18 57.63 21.42 21.82
CA VAL A 18 57.22 20.19 21.17
C VAL A 18 57.47 19.06 22.17
N GLU A 19 56.42 18.52 22.78
CA GLU A 19 56.50 17.29 23.57
C GLU A 19 55.23 16.43 23.37
N ASP A 20 55.46 15.24 22.83
CA ASP A 20 54.65 14.02 22.82
C ASP A 20 53.12 14.12 22.64
N SER A 21 52.71 14.24 21.37
CA SER A 21 51.38 13.82 20.92
C SER A 21 51.25 12.29 20.92
N LYS A 22 51.07 11.69 22.09
CA LYS A 22 50.51 10.32 22.23
C LYS A 22 49.25 10.37 23.07
N LYS A 23 48.18 9.79 22.48
CA LYS A 23 46.85 9.50 23.05
C LYS A 23 45.90 10.70 23.21
N LEU A 24 45.32 11.13 22.09
CA LEU A 24 43.92 11.53 22.08
C LEU A 24 43.13 10.33 21.56
N GLU A 25 42.42 9.67 22.48
CA GLU A 25 41.44 8.64 22.15
C GLU A 25 40.43 9.23 21.16
N LYS A 26 40.45 8.71 19.92
CA LYS A 26 39.32 8.88 19.00
C LYS A 26 38.12 8.19 19.65
N ILE A 27 37.29 8.95 20.35
CA ILE A 27 35.92 8.55 20.62
C ILE A 27 35.23 8.53 19.25
N THR A 28 35.28 7.35 18.64
CA THR A 28 34.56 7.06 17.41
C THR A 28 33.13 6.78 17.85
N VAL A 29 32.29 7.82 17.89
CA VAL A 29 30.85 7.61 18.07
C VAL A 29 30.34 6.99 16.77
N LYS A 30 30.31 5.66 16.73
CA LYS A 30 29.46 4.94 15.79
C LYS A 30 28.02 5.28 16.17
N HIS A 31 27.32 6.07 15.36
CA HIS A 31 25.87 6.03 15.38
C HIS A 31 25.45 4.69 14.78
N GLU A 32 25.41 3.65 15.62
CA GLU A 32 24.71 2.42 15.31
C GLU A 32 23.22 2.75 15.33
N ASP A 33 22.55 2.55 14.17
CA ASP A 33 21.09 2.66 14.08
C ASP A 33 20.50 1.59 15.03
N PRO A 34 19.70 1.98 16.05
CA PRO A 34 19.25 1.07 17.11
C PRO A 34 18.33 -0.07 16.62
N PHE A 35 17.94 -0.08 15.34
CA PHE A 35 17.08 -1.10 14.76
C PHE A 35 17.81 -2.30 14.18
N VAL A 36 19.14 -2.26 14.05
CA VAL A 36 19.92 -3.47 13.72
C VAL A 36 20.08 -4.31 14.98
N LYS A 37 18.97 -4.84 15.50
CA LYS A 37 19.06 -6.03 16.36
C LYS A 37 19.78 -7.07 15.52
N LYS A 38 20.95 -7.53 16.00
CA LYS A 38 21.72 -8.62 15.40
C LYS A 38 20.85 -9.86 15.26
N ILE A 39 20.05 -9.94 14.19
CA ILE A 39 19.42 -11.19 13.81
C ILE A 39 20.58 -12.05 13.33
N LYS A 40 20.89 -13.13 14.05
CA LYS A 40 21.85 -14.15 13.62
C LYS A 40 21.34 -14.71 12.29
N ILE A 41 21.79 -14.18 11.15
CA ILE A 41 21.33 -14.65 9.85
C ILE A 41 22.54 -14.96 8.96
N THR A 42 22.78 -16.25 8.75
CA THR A 42 23.70 -16.82 7.76
C THR A 42 23.19 -16.70 6.31
N ASN A 43 22.10 -15.98 6.08
CA ASN A 43 21.46 -15.82 4.77
C ASN A 43 22.04 -14.63 4.00
N LYS A 44 22.62 -14.92 2.82
CA LYS A 44 23.26 -13.94 1.93
C LYS A 44 22.38 -12.75 1.55
N TYR A 45 21.05 -12.94 1.49
CA TYR A 45 20.13 -11.88 1.06
C TYR A 45 19.98 -10.76 2.10
N TYR A 46 19.96 -11.08 3.40
CA TYR A 46 19.88 -10.06 4.45
C TYR A 46 21.11 -9.17 4.45
N LYS A 47 22.29 -9.80 4.41
CA LYS A 47 23.55 -9.07 4.32
C LYS A 47 23.60 -8.18 3.08
N ALA A 48 23.16 -8.71 1.93
CA ALA A 48 23.10 -7.92 0.70
C ALA A 48 22.13 -6.75 0.82
N LEU A 49 20.95 -6.95 1.42
CA LEU A 49 19.96 -5.89 1.66
C LEU A 49 20.54 -4.79 2.56
N GLU A 50 21.12 -5.17 3.70
CA GLU A 50 21.79 -4.25 4.62
C GLU A 50 22.90 -3.45 3.93
N GLU A 51 23.72 -4.10 3.09
CA GLU A 51 24.77 -3.45 2.31
C GLU A 51 24.20 -2.42 1.31
N GLN A 52 23.09 -2.72 0.63
CA GLN A 52 22.47 -1.76 -0.30
C GLN A 52 21.84 -0.57 0.44
N ILE A 53 21.22 -0.82 1.60
CA ILE A 53 20.66 0.21 2.48
C ILE A 53 21.75 1.14 2.99
N ALA A 54 22.86 0.58 3.48
CA ALA A 54 24.01 1.34 3.98
C ALA A 54 24.68 2.19 2.89
N LYS A 55 24.65 1.72 1.63
CA LYS A 55 25.14 2.45 0.46
C LYS A 55 24.11 3.40 -0.15
N HIS A 56 22.91 3.50 0.42
CA HIS A 56 21.78 4.30 -0.06
C HIS A 56 21.39 4.02 -1.53
N ARG A 57 21.44 2.75 -1.94
CA ARG A 57 21.15 2.34 -3.32
C ARG A 57 19.76 1.75 -3.45
N LEU A 58 18.76 2.58 -3.80
CA LEU A 58 17.37 2.15 -3.99
C LEU A 58 17.25 1.00 -5.00
N ASN A 59 17.83 1.13 -6.18
CA ASN A 59 17.79 0.08 -7.20
C ASN A 59 18.43 -1.24 -6.71
N GLY A 60 19.42 -1.14 -5.83
CA GLY A 60 20.02 -2.30 -5.18
C GLY A 60 19.06 -2.97 -4.20
N VAL A 61 18.33 -2.19 -3.39
CA VAL A 61 17.29 -2.69 -2.48
C VAL A 61 16.20 -3.42 -3.28
N LEU A 62 15.67 -2.80 -4.33
CA LEU A 62 14.61 -3.38 -5.17
C LEU A 62 15.06 -4.67 -5.87
N ALA A 63 16.29 -4.69 -6.40
CA ALA A 63 16.84 -5.89 -7.03
C ALA A 63 16.96 -7.05 -6.01
N ILE A 64 17.42 -6.76 -4.80
CA ILE A 64 17.57 -7.78 -3.75
C ILE A 64 16.22 -8.30 -3.26
N THR A 65 15.20 -7.44 -3.10
CA THR A 65 13.86 -7.89 -2.70
C THR A 65 13.21 -8.79 -3.74
N LYS A 66 13.36 -8.45 -5.02
CA LYS A 66 12.85 -9.29 -6.13
C LYS A 66 13.58 -10.63 -6.22
N LEU A 67 14.91 -10.62 -6.14
CA LEU A 67 15.70 -11.87 -6.16
C LEU A 67 15.38 -12.77 -4.97
N ALA A 68 15.03 -12.19 -3.82
CA ALA A 68 14.65 -12.94 -2.63
C ALA A 68 13.24 -13.54 -2.73
N SER A 69 12.33 -12.95 -3.53
CA SER A 69 10.96 -13.47 -3.72
C SER A 69 10.84 -14.53 -4.81
N GLU A 70 11.63 -14.42 -5.88
CA GLU A 70 11.54 -15.30 -7.06
C GLU A 70 12.64 -16.39 -7.10
N GLY A 71 13.60 -16.32 -6.17
CA GLY A 71 14.77 -17.19 -6.17
C GLY A 71 14.49 -18.63 -5.74
N LYS A 72 15.44 -19.53 -6.02
CA LYS A 72 15.38 -20.96 -5.60
C LYS A 72 15.20 -21.15 -4.09
N ASN A 73 15.63 -20.18 -3.28
CA ASN A 73 15.47 -20.14 -1.83
C ASN A 73 14.66 -18.89 -1.46
N VAL A 74 13.36 -18.91 -1.73
CA VAL A 74 12.42 -17.82 -1.43
C VAL A 74 12.53 -17.41 0.04
N ILE A 75 12.62 -16.12 0.30
CA ILE A 75 12.57 -15.54 1.65
C ILE A 75 11.12 -15.14 1.92
N SER A 76 10.44 -15.84 2.83
CA SER A 76 9.08 -15.50 3.25
C SER A 76 9.02 -14.81 4.61
N ASP A 77 10.18 -14.42 5.17
CA ASP A 77 10.26 -13.69 6.44
C ASP A 77 9.79 -12.24 6.24
N PRO A 78 8.72 -11.81 6.95
CA PRO A 78 8.23 -10.43 6.91
C PRO A 78 9.29 -9.37 7.23
N ASP A 79 10.21 -9.66 8.16
CA ASP A 79 11.17 -8.66 8.65
C ASP A 79 12.15 -8.21 7.56
N PHE A 80 12.44 -9.09 6.59
CA PHE A 80 13.24 -8.75 5.41
C PHE A 80 12.58 -7.65 4.56
N TYR A 81 11.30 -7.83 4.24
CA TYR A 81 10.56 -6.87 3.41
C TYR A 81 10.18 -5.61 4.18
N ARG A 82 9.89 -5.72 5.49
CA ARG A 82 9.69 -4.56 6.36
C ARG A 82 10.93 -3.68 6.42
N THR A 83 12.11 -4.27 6.51
CA THR A 83 13.38 -3.53 6.52
C THR A 83 13.58 -2.74 5.20
N ALA A 84 13.29 -3.37 4.06
CA ALA A 84 13.34 -2.72 2.76
C ALA A 84 12.29 -1.58 2.64
N LEU A 85 11.05 -1.82 3.06
CA LEU A 85 9.97 -0.84 3.03
C LEU A 85 10.27 0.36 3.92
N GLU A 86 10.79 0.13 5.13
CA GLU A 86 11.13 1.19 6.08
C GLU A 86 12.28 2.06 5.57
N TYR A 87 13.27 1.48 4.87
CA TYR A 87 14.28 2.26 4.17
C TYR A 87 13.66 3.22 3.15
N VAL A 88 12.70 2.75 2.34
CA VAL A 88 12.01 3.59 1.33
C VAL A 88 11.27 4.72 2.04
N LYS A 89 10.45 4.41 3.05
CA LYS A 89 9.65 5.38 3.80
C LYS A 89 10.50 6.47 4.48
N ARG A 90 11.68 6.12 4.97
CA ARG A 90 12.60 7.07 5.64
C ARG A 90 13.33 7.99 4.66
N LYS A 91 13.61 7.50 3.44
CA LYS A 91 14.47 8.21 2.49
C LYS A 91 13.71 8.98 1.42
N PHE A 92 12.48 8.58 1.13
CA PHE A 92 11.69 9.15 0.06
C PHE A 92 10.32 9.58 0.62
N PRO A 93 9.78 10.73 0.20
CA PRO A 93 8.37 11.04 0.42
C PRO A 93 7.49 10.09 -0.39
N SER A 94 6.23 9.91 0.01
CA SER A 94 5.26 9.01 -0.66
C SER A 94 5.18 9.27 -2.16
N GLU A 95 5.12 10.53 -2.58
CA GLU A 95 5.11 10.98 -3.99
C GLU A 95 6.25 10.43 -4.85
N LYS A 96 7.40 10.10 -4.24
CA LYS A 96 8.59 9.60 -4.93
C LYS A 96 8.91 8.14 -4.61
N GLY A 97 8.44 7.65 -3.46
CA GLY A 97 8.72 6.30 -2.98
C GLY A 97 7.61 5.28 -3.21
N TYR A 98 6.42 5.69 -3.67
CA TYR A 98 5.27 4.78 -3.78
C TYR A 98 5.53 3.58 -4.71
N LEU A 99 6.18 3.78 -5.86
CA LEU A 99 6.55 2.69 -6.77
C LEU A 99 7.52 1.70 -6.13
N ALA A 100 8.48 2.19 -5.35
CA ALA A 100 9.41 1.32 -4.64
C ALA A 100 8.71 0.54 -3.52
N ALA A 101 7.74 1.15 -2.82
CA ALA A 101 6.93 0.47 -1.82
C ALA A 101 6.04 -0.61 -2.49
N GLU A 102 5.45 -0.30 -3.64
CA GLU A 102 4.71 -1.24 -4.48
C GLU A 102 5.56 -2.47 -4.84
N ASP A 103 6.74 -2.26 -5.45
CA ASP A 103 7.63 -3.33 -5.88
C ASP A 103 8.03 -4.26 -4.73
N ILE A 104 8.33 -3.69 -3.56
CA ILE A 104 8.73 -4.44 -2.36
C ILE A 104 7.58 -5.33 -1.88
N VAL A 105 6.36 -4.80 -1.84
CA VAL A 105 5.21 -5.53 -1.28
C VAL A 105 4.61 -6.51 -2.28
N GLN A 106 4.67 -6.23 -3.58
CA GLN A 106 4.39 -7.26 -4.61
C GLN A 106 5.41 -8.40 -4.53
N SER A 107 6.70 -8.10 -4.35
CA SER A 107 7.72 -9.13 -4.10
C SER A 107 7.39 -9.94 -2.84
N ALA A 108 6.94 -9.30 -1.77
CA ALA A 108 6.51 -9.99 -0.54
C ALA A 108 5.30 -10.91 -0.78
N ALA A 109 4.29 -10.46 -1.53
CA ALA A 109 3.15 -11.28 -1.93
C ALA A 109 3.58 -12.51 -2.74
N ILE A 110 4.44 -12.33 -3.75
CA ILE A 110 5.01 -13.42 -4.56
C ILE A 110 5.75 -14.43 -3.67
N ALA A 111 6.48 -13.94 -2.66
CA ALA A 111 7.18 -14.79 -1.70
C ALA A 111 6.26 -15.49 -0.68
N GLY A 112 4.96 -15.21 -0.70
CA GLY A 112 3.98 -15.76 0.24
C GLY A 112 4.13 -15.23 1.66
N VAL A 113 4.61 -13.99 1.82
CA VAL A 113 4.71 -13.32 3.13
C VAL A 113 3.30 -13.08 3.68
N ARG A 114 3.03 -13.52 4.91
CA ARG A 114 1.67 -13.49 5.48
C ARG A 114 1.40 -12.36 6.47
N ASP A 115 2.34 -11.44 6.61
CA ASP A 115 2.21 -10.36 7.57
C ASP A 115 1.31 -9.25 7.02
N GLU A 116 0.06 -9.21 7.48
CA GLU A 116 -0.90 -8.18 7.13
C GLU A 116 -0.35 -6.75 7.33
N ASN A 117 0.42 -6.54 8.40
CA ASN A 117 0.94 -5.21 8.72
C ASN A 117 1.91 -4.69 7.68
N LEU A 118 2.64 -5.55 6.98
CA LEU A 118 3.49 -5.16 5.85
C LEU A 118 2.64 -4.50 4.74
N TYR A 119 1.56 -5.17 4.34
CA TYR A 119 0.65 -4.67 3.31
C TYR A 119 -0.06 -3.40 3.75
N LYS A 120 -0.59 -3.39 4.98
CA LYS A 120 -1.26 -2.23 5.56
C LYS A 120 -0.36 -1.01 5.64
N ASN A 121 0.88 -1.17 6.09
CA ASN A 121 1.86 -0.09 6.20
C ASN A 121 2.26 0.45 4.82
N ALA A 122 2.39 -0.41 3.81
CA ALA A 122 2.68 0.02 2.46
C ALA A 122 1.51 0.78 1.83
N ILE A 123 0.29 0.27 1.98
CA ILE A 123 -0.93 0.94 1.50
C ILE A 123 -1.09 2.30 2.18
N ASP A 124 -0.90 2.39 3.49
CA ASP A 124 -1.00 3.66 4.22
C ASP A 124 0.05 4.67 3.75
N TYR A 125 1.27 4.20 3.48
CA TYR A 125 2.34 5.04 2.93
C TYR A 125 2.05 5.50 1.50
N ILE A 126 1.57 4.62 0.63
CA ILE A 126 1.25 4.94 -0.78
C ILE A 126 0.06 5.90 -0.86
N LEU A 127 -0.97 5.67 -0.05
CA LEU A 127 -2.17 6.52 0.04
C LEU A 127 -2.00 7.66 1.04
N SER A 128 -0.78 7.93 1.52
CA SER A 128 -0.53 9.10 2.35
C SER A 128 -0.80 10.35 1.52
N PRO A 129 -1.76 11.20 1.92
CA PRO A 129 -2.24 12.28 1.09
C PRO A 129 -1.14 13.30 0.81
N SER A 130 -1.03 13.70 -0.45
CA SER A 130 -0.32 14.92 -0.82
C SER A 130 -1.21 16.12 -0.53
N PHE A 131 -0.62 17.17 0.05
CA PHE A 131 -1.31 18.44 0.21
C PHE A 131 -1.16 19.25 -1.08
N SER A 132 -2.28 19.64 -1.67
CA SER A 132 -2.25 20.66 -2.74
C SER A 132 -1.86 22.02 -2.14
N SER A 133 -1.43 22.96 -2.99
CA SER A 133 -1.22 24.36 -2.58
C SER A 133 -2.48 25.02 -1.97
N LEU A 134 -3.65 24.40 -2.14
CA LEU A 134 -4.95 24.80 -1.60
C LEU A 134 -5.31 24.10 -0.28
N GLY A 135 -4.42 23.30 0.32
CA GLY A 135 -4.66 22.60 1.59
C GLY A 135 -5.65 21.42 1.52
N VAL A 136 -6.08 21.03 0.32
CA VAL A 136 -6.95 19.88 0.11
C VAL A 136 -6.10 18.61 0.00
N GLN A 137 -6.45 17.59 0.80
CA GLN A 137 -5.90 16.24 0.67
C GLN A 137 -6.42 15.61 -0.62
N TYR A 138 -5.51 15.24 -1.51
CA TYR A 138 -5.86 14.50 -2.72
C TYR A 138 -4.98 13.27 -2.88
N LEU A 139 -5.58 12.20 -3.43
CA LEU A 139 -4.84 11.02 -3.88
C LEU A 139 -4.57 11.14 -5.38
N THR A 140 -3.36 10.77 -5.79
CA THR A 140 -3.04 10.68 -7.22
C THR A 140 -3.64 9.40 -7.80
N LYS A 141 -3.95 9.43 -9.10
CA LYS A 141 -4.42 8.24 -9.83
C LYS A 141 -3.41 7.10 -9.72
N ASP A 142 -2.12 7.42 -9.87
CA ASP A 142 -1.03 6.46 -9.83
C ASP A 142 -0.89 5.78 -8.47
N ALA A 143 -1.13 6.50 -7.36
CA ALA A 143 -1.10 5.91 -6.02
C ALA A 143 -2.26 4.93 -5.81
N ILE A 144 -3.47 5.26 -6.28
CA ILE A 144 -4.61 4.34 -6.19
C ILE A 144 -4.36 3.10 -7.05
N GLU A 145 -3.88 3.27 -8.28
CA GLU A 145 -3.54 2.15 -9.17
C GLU A 145 -2.44 1.26 -8.59
N SER A 146 -1.44 1.86 -7.94
CA SER A 146 -0.37 1.17 -7.23
C SER A 146 -0.93 0.25 -6.13
N VAL A 147 -1.88 0.76 -5.33
CA VAL A 147 -2.55 -0.06 -4.31
C VAL A 147 -3.41 -1.17 -4.92
N CYS A 148 -4.17 -0.89 -5.98
CA CYS A 148 -4.94 -1.94 -6.67
C CYS A 148 -4.02 -3.07 -7.17
N ARG A 149 -2.79 -2.76 -7.63
CA ARG A 149 -1.83 -3.79 -8.05
C ARG A 149 -1.30 -4.61 -6.88
N ILE A 150 -1.01 -3.99 -5.73
CA ILE A 150 -0.62 -4.72 -4.50
C ILE A 150 -1.73 -5.69 -4.08
N LEU A 151 -2.97 -5.20 -4.00
CA LEU A 151 -4.12 -5.98 -3.58
C LEU A 151 -4.44 -7.12 -4.57
N ALA A 152 -4.28 -6.88 -5.88
CA ALA A 152 -4.35 -7.93 -6.90
C ALA A 152 -3.29 -9.01 -6.68
N SER A 153 -2.04 -8.64 -6.38
CA SER A 153 -0.99 -9.63 -6.08
C SER A 153 -1.36 -10.50 -4.88
N VAL A 154 -1.92 -9.91 -3.82
CA VAL A 154 -2.40 -10.67 -2.66
C VAL A 154 -3.54 -11.60 -3.04
N ALA A 155 -4.51 -11.13 -3.84
CA ALA A 155 -5.62 -11.96 -4.32
C ALA A 155 -5.14 -13.16 -5.14
N ILE A 156 -4.21 -12.94 -6.08
CA ILE A 156 -3.61 -14.01 -6.90
C ILE A 156 -2.87 -15.02 -6.01
N THR A 157 -2.02 -14.55 -5.09
CA THR A 157 -1.30 -15.44 -4.16
C THR A 157 -2.25 -16.29 -3.33
N ASN A 158 -3.37 -15.72 -2.87
CA ASN A 158 -4.38 -16.44 -2.09
C ASN A 158 -5.16 -17.49 -2.90
N GLN A 159 -5.24 -17.34 -4.23
CA GLN A 159 -5.85 -18.35 -5.10
C GLN A 159 -4.94 -19.56 -5.33
N GLU A 160 -3.62 -19.33 -5.37
CA GLU A 160 -2.63 -20.35 -5.72
C GLU A 160 -2.01 -21.06 -4.50
N SER A 161 -2.24 -20.56 -3.29
CA SER A 161 -1.57 -21.04 -2.07
C SER A 161 -2.50 -21.77 -1.10
N ASP A 162 -2.02 -22.91 -0.59
CA ASP A 162 -2.65 -23.62 0.54
C ASP A 162 -2.67 -22.81 1.85
N LYS A 163 -1.94 -21.69 1.90
CA LYS A 163 -1.80 -20.87 3.10
C LYS A 163 -2.00 -19.40 2.76
N MET A 164 -3.21 -18.92 3.00
CA MET A 164 -3.69 -17.58 2.63
C MET A 164 -2.98 -16.47 3.43
N ILE A 165 -2.78 -15.33 2.77
CA ILE A 165 -2.40 -14.06 3.38
C ILE A 165 -3.66 -13.45 4.00
N GLU A 166 -3.66 -13.34 5.33
CA GLU A 166 -4.67 -12.59 6.08
C GLU A 166 -4.46 -11.09 5.78
N SER A 167 -5.35 -10.52 4.95
CA SER A 167 -5.17 -9.16 4.39
C SER A 167 -6.44 -8.31 4.45
N GLY A 168 -7.49 -8.78 5.12
CA GLY A 168 -8.79 -8.12 5.12
C GLY A 168 -8.76 -6.67 5.61
N SER A 169 -7.98 -6.36 6.65
CA SER A 169 -7.84 -4.98 7.14
C SER A 169 -7.02 -4.10 6.19
N ALA A 170 -6.11 -4.67 5.39
CA ALA A 170 -5.38 -3.96 4.35
C ALA A 170 -6.32 -3.56 3.19
N PHE A 171 -7.18 -4.48 2.73
CA PHE A 171 -8.23 -4.19 1.75
C PHE A 171 -9.22 -3.14 2.26
N LYS A 172 -9.70 -3.29 3.50
CA LYS A 172 -10.60 -2.33 4.13
C LYS A 172 -9.97 -0.94 4.23
N LEU A 173 -8.72 -0.85 4.71
CA LEU A 173 -8.00 0.42 4.81
C LEU A 173 -7.87 1.10 3.44
N ALA A 174 -7.50 0.36 2.40
CA ALA A 174 -7.41 0.90 1.05
C ALA A 174 -8.75 1.50 0.58
N LEU A 175 -9.84 0.75 0.78
CA LEU A 175 -11.18 1.20 0.41
C LEU A 175 -11.58 2.46 1.19
N GLU A 176 -11.36 2.50 2.50
CA GLU A 176 -11.67 3.65 3.36
C GLU A 176 -10.87 4.89 2.93
N ARG A 177 -9.57 4.73 2.65
CA ARG A 177 -8.70 5.82 2.17
C ARG A 177 -9.14 6.36 0.82
N VAL A 178 -9.44 5.47 -0.14
CA VAL A 178 -9.95 5.88 -1.45
C VAL A 178 -11.29 6.56 -1.29
N SER A 179 -12.22 6.00 -0.52
CA SER A 179 -13.56 6.55 -0.25
C SER A 179 -13.50 7.93 0.40
N ALA A 180 -12.61 8.16 1.36
CA ALA A 180 -12.45 9.45 2.03
C ALA A 180 -11.75 10.53 1.16
N SER A 181 -11.09 10.13 0.08
CA SER A 181 -10.32 11.08 -0.74
C SER A 181 -11.22 12.07 -1.48
N VAL A 182 -10.80 13.34 -1.49
CA VAL A 182 -11.48 14.41 -2.21
C VAL A 182 -10.99 14.44 -3.65
N ILE A 183 -11.93 14.40 -4.58
CA ILE A 183 -11.66 14.55 -6.00
C ILE A 183 -12.46 15.74 -6.52
N LEU A 184 -11.75 16.81 -6.84
CA LEU A 184 -12.32 18.11 -7.26
C LEU A 184 -12.93 18.10 -8.66
N ASN A 185 -12.80 17.01 -9.42
CA ASN A 185 -13.31 16.90 -10.79
C ASN A 185 -14.38 15.80 -10.87
N GLU A 186 -15.58 16.15 -11.34
CA GLU A 186 -16.71 15.21 -11.48
C GLU A 186 -16.38 13.99 -12.34
N LYS A 187 -15.65 14.15 -13.46
CA LYS A 187 -15.23 13.00 -14.30
C LYS A 187 -14.30 12.02 -13.57
N ARG A 188 -13.67 12.46 -12.49
CA ARG A 188 -12.79 11.63 -11.67
C ARG A 188 -13.55 10.97 -10.50
N GLN A 189 -14.83 11.29 -10.27
CA GLN A 189 -15.70 10.58 -9.32
C GLN A 189 -16.07 9.19 -9.83
N ASP A 190 -16.34 9.04 -11.12
CA ASP A 190 -16.54 7.74 -11.79
C ASP A 190 -15.28 6.87 -11.63
N GLU A 191 -14.09 7.45 -11.88
CA GLU A 191 -12.82 6.75 -11.70
C GLU A 191 -12.66 6.26 -10.25
N LYS A 192 -12.99 7.09 -9.26
CA LYS A 192 -12.96 6.70 -7.84
C LYS A 192 -13.88 5.54 -7.54
N ILE A 193 -15.13 5.60 -7.99
CA ILE A 193 -16.10 4.53 -7.80
C ILE A 193 -15.61 3.24 -8.46
N ASN A 194 -15.09 3.31 -9.68
CA ASN A 194 -14.50 2.16 -10.36
C ASN A 194 -13.34 1.55 -9.56
N ARG A 195 -12.46 2.35 -8.95
CA ARG A 195 -11.37 1.87 -8.10
C ARG A 195 -11.87 1.26 -6.79
N MET A 196 -12.91 1.84 -6.18
CA MET A 196 -13.55 1.25 -4.99
C MET A 196 -14.19 -0.11 -5.31
N VAL A 197 -14.83 -0.23 -6.46
CA VAL A 197 -15.38 -1.49 -6.96
C VAL A 197 -14.26 -2.50 -7.20
N GLU A 198 -13.18 -2.11 -7.88
CA GLU A 198 -12.02 -2.97 -8.12
C GLU A 198 -11.41 -3.52 -6.82
N ILE A 199 -11.21 -2.67 -5.80
CA ILE A 199 -10.70 -3.09 -4.49
C ILE A 199 -11.64 -4.11 -3.84
N PHE A 200 -12.95 -3.90 -3.91
CA PHE A 200 -13.93 -4.83 -3.37
C PHE A 200 -13.93 -6.17 -4.12
N GLU A 201 -13.82 -6.15 -5.45
CA GLU A 201 -13.77 -7.37 -6.25
C GLU A 201 -12.52 -8.19 -5.95
N GLN A 202 -11.36 -7.53 -5.86
CA GLN A 202 -10.12 -8.19 -5.45
C GLN A 202 -10.20 -8.74 -4.02
N ALA A 203 -10.92 -8.08 -3.10
CA ALA A 203 -11.16 -8.60 -1.75
C ALA A 203 -11.98 -9.89 -1.76
N LEU A 204 -13.02 -9.96 -2.60
CA LEU A 204 -13.81 -11.19 -2.78
C LEU A 204 -12.95 -12.31 -3.37
N GLU A 205 -12.10 -12.00 -4.34
CA GLU A 205 -11.17 -12.95 -4.97
C GLU A 205 -10.10 -13.46 -4.01
N ALA A 206 -9.62 -12.59 -3.12
CA ALA A 206 -8.68 -12.93 -2.05
C ALA A 206 -9.31 -13.75 -0.92
N LYS A 207 -10.63 -13.95 -0.95
CA LYS A 207 -11.44 -14.65 0.07
C LYS A 207 -11.15 -14.14 1.49
N ILE A 208 -11.12 -12.82 1.65
CA ILE A 208 -10.94 -12.21 2.98
C ILE A 208 -12.13 -12.55 3.90
N ASP A 209 -11.99 -12.21 5.18
CA ASP A 209 -13.04 -12.40 6.18
C ASP A 209 -14.43 -11.92 5.69
N PRO A 210 -15.50 -12.72 5.83
CA PRO A 210 -16.84 -12.37 5.35
C PRO A 210 -17.45 -11.14 6.03
N GLU A 211 -17.13 -10.87 7.29
CA GLU A 211 -17.63 -9.69 7.99
C GLU A 211 -16.96 -8.42 7.45
N ILE A 212 -15.65 -8.47 7.22
CA ILE A 212 -14.93 -7.37 6.53
C ILE A 212 -15.49 -7.18 5.11
N SER A 213 -15.71 -8.27 4.37
CA SER A 213 -16.30 -8.21 3.02
C SER A 213 -17.69 -7.56 3.02
N ARG A 214 -18.52 -7.83 4.04
CA ARG A 214 -19.83 -7.21 4.22
C ARG A 214 -19.70 -5.70 4.44
N GLU A 215 -18.82 -5.26 5.32
CA GLU A 215 -18.58 -3.84 5.59
C GLU A 215 -18.07 -3.09 4.34
N MET A 216 -17.17 -3.73 3.58
CA MET A 216 -16.68 -3.20 2.32
C MET A 216 -17.81 -3.06 1.29
N TYR A 217 -18.67 -4.08 1.15
CA TYR A 217 -19.83 -4.02 0.27
C TYR A 217 -20.76 -2.86 0.66
N GLU A 218 -21.11 -2.72 1.94
CA GLU A 218 -21.99 -1.64 2.40
C GLU A 218 -21.41 -0.25 2.09
N THR A 219 -20.09 -0.10 2.24
CA THR A 219 -19.37 1.14 1.92
C THR A 219 -19.45 1.46 0.42
N VAL A 220 -19.14 0.49 -0.45
CA VAL A 220 -19.20 0.66 -1.92
C VAL A 220 -20.64 0.93 -2.36
N TYR A 221 -21.58 0.14 -1.87
CA TYR A 221 -23.00 0.23 -2.23
C TYR A 221 -23.56 1.62 -1.89
N ASN A 222 -23.36 2.09 -0.65
CA ASN A 222 -23.86 3.40 -0.23
C ASN A 222 -23.18 4.55 -0.98
N THR A 223 -21.89 4.41 -1.30
CA THR A 223 -21.16 5.40 -2.10
C THR A 223 -21.77 5.52 -3.50
N ILE A 224 -22.02 4.40 -4.18
CA ILE A 224 -22.62 4.41 -5.52
C ILE A 224 -24.05 4.96 -5.48
N LYS A 225 -24.89 4.45 -4.56
CA LYS A 225 -26.30 4.86 -4.41
C LYS A 225 -26.43 6.38 -4.24
N ASN A 226 -25.62 6.96 -3.36
CA ASN A 226 -25.67 8.37 -2.98
C ASN A 226 -24.83 9.30 -3.87
N SER A 227 -24.08 8.77 -4.83
CA SER A 227 -23.28 9.59 -5.76
C SER A 227 -24.15 10.46 -6.67
N GLN A 228 -23.57 11.38 -7.43
CA GLN A 228 -24.29 12.18 -8.44
C GLN A 228 -24.28 11.53 -9.84
N LEU A 229 -23.88 10.26 -9.94
CA LEU A 229 -23.76 9.55 -11.22
C LEU A 229 -25.10 9.30 -11.90
N GLU A 230 -25.04 9.03 -13.20
CA GLU A 230 -26.22 8.66 -13.98
C GLU A 230 -26.93 7.46 -13.36
N LYS A 231 -28.27 7.55 -13.30
CA LYS A 231 -29.14 6.53 -12.71
C LYS A 231 -28.90 5.14 -13.32
N SER A 232 -28.74 5.08 -14.64
CA SER A 232 -28.45 3.89 -15.43
C SER A 232 -27.11 3.26 -15.04
N TYR A 233 -26.06 4.08 -14.89
CA TYR A 233 -24.75 3.64 -14.45
C TYR A 233 -24.82 3.08 -13.02
N LYS A 234 -25.38 3.84 -12.07
CA LYS A 234 -25.49 3.42 -10.66
C LYS A 234 -26.12 2.05 -10.53
N ILE A 235 -27.29 1.84 -11.15
CA ILE A 235 -27.99 0.58 -10.96
C ILE A 235 -27.25 -0.59 -11.59
N LYS A 236 -26.61 -0.39 -12.75
CA LYS A 236 -25.79 -1.41 -13.40
C LYS A 236 -24.61 -1.80 -12.50
N THR A 237 -23.87 -0.83 -11.99
CA THR A 237 -22.72 -1.10 -11.11
C THR A 237 -23.15 -1.75 -9.79
N LEU A 238 -24.25 -1.28 -9.18
CA LEU A 238 -24.81 -1.91 -7.98
C LEU A 238 -25.24 -3.35 -8.23
N TRP A 239 -25.80 -3.64 -9.41
CA TRP A 239 -26.15 -5.00 -9.82
C TRP A 239 -24.90 -5.88 -9.96
N GLU A 240 -23.85 -5.39 -10.62
CA GLU A 240 -22.58 -6.12 -10.82
C GLU A 240 -21.92 -6.50 -9.49
N ILE A 241 -21.76 -5.54 -8.58
CA ILE A 241 -21.15 -5.82 -7.27
C ILE A 241 -22.02 -6.76 -6.43
N THR A 242 -23.35 -6.64 -6.51
CA THR A 242 -24.27 -7.52 -5.78
C THR A 242 -24.23 -8.94 -6.34
N ALA A 243 -24.16 -9.09 -7.66
CA ALA A 243 -24.02 -10.38 -8.30
C ALA A 243 -22.69 -11.06 -7.92
N LYS A 244 -21.58 -10.32 -7.86
CA LYS A 244 -20.28 -10.86 -7.41
C LYS A 244 -20.31 -11.24 -5.92
N ALA A 245 -20.91 -10.41 -5.08
CA ALA A 245 -21.11 -10.66 -3.66
C ALA A 245 -21.89 -11.96 -3.40
N ILE A 246 -22.99 -12.21 -4.12
CA ILE A 246 -23.78 -13.46 -3.99
C ILE A 246 -22.96 -14.71 -4.33
N LYS A 247 -22.11 -14.62 -5.36
CA LYS A 247 -21.27 -15.72 -5.83
C LYS A 247 -20.13 -16.04 -4.86
N SER A 248 -19.78 -15.09 -3.99
CA SER A 248 -18.70 -15.29 -3.02
C SER A 248 -19.11 -16.23 -1.89
N GLU A 249 -18.19 -17.12 -1.51
CA GLU A 249 -18.36 -18.04 -0.40
C GLU A 249 -18.44 -17.26 0.92
N GLY A 250 -19.27 -17.73 1.86
CA GLY A 250 -19.41 -17.09 3.19
C GLY A 250 -20.21 -15.77 3.21
N LEU A 251 -20.26 -15.00 2.14
CA LEU A 251 -21.03 -13.75 2.11
C LEU A 251 -22.53 -14.02 1.90
N SER A 252 -23.26 -14.32 2.97
CA SER A 252 -24.72 -14.51 2.94
C SER A 252 -25.36 -13.55 3.92
N HIS A 253 -25.83 -12.41 3.43
CA HIS A 253 -26.46 -11.42 4.29
C HIS A 253 -27.69 -10.87 3.60
N THR A 254 -28.86 -11.37 4.03
CA THR A 254 -30.17 -11.08 3.44
C THR A 254 -30.42 -9.60 3.24
N LYS A 255 -29.93 -8.74 4.15
CA LYS A 255 -30.08 -7.29 4.04
C LYS A 255 -29.39 -6.72 2.79
N LEU A 256 -28.19 -7.19 2.44
CA LEU A 256 -27.43 -6.64 1.30
C LEU A 256 -28.20 -6.82 -0.01
N PHE A 257 -28.72 -8.03 -0.21
CA PHE A 257 -29.46 -8.39 -1.41
C PHE A 257 -30.85 -7.74 -1.42
N THR A 258 -31.48 -7.61 -0.24
CA THR A 258 -32.76 -6.89 -0.09
C THR A 258 -32.61 -5.41 -0.45
N ASP A 259 -31.52 -4.76 -0.02
CA ASP A 259 -31.26 -3.36 -0.32
C ASP A 259 -31.12 -3.14 -1.84
N PHE A 260 -30.38 -4.00 -2.53
CA PHE A 260 -30.33 -3.97 -4.01
C PHE A 260 -31.71 -4.16 -4.64
N ILE A 261 -32.48 -5.17 -4.22
CA ILE A 261 -33.81 -5.46 -4.79
C ILE A 261 -34.74 -4.25 -4.61
N ASN A 262 -34.74 -3.62 -3.44
CA ASN A 262 -35.56 -2.44 -3.18
C ASN A 262 -35.15 -1.27 -4.06
N TYR A 263 -33.85 -0.99 -4.15
CA TYR A 263 -33.35 0.04 -5.06
C TYR A 263 -33.70 -0.27 -6.51
N ALA A 264 -33.60 -1.52 -6.96
CA ALA A 264 -33.98 -1.88 -8.32
C ALA A 264 -35.49 -1.75 -8.59
N LYS A 265 -36.35 -1.99 -7.58
CA LYS A 265 -37.81 -1.76 -7.67
C LYS A 265 -38.14 -0.28 -7.82
N GLU A 266 -37.54 0.57 -6.99
CA GLU A 266 -37.70 2.05 -7.05
C GLU A 266 -37.31 2.62 -8.43
N ASN A 267 -36.47 1.88 -9.17
CA ASN A 267 -35.96 2.28 -10.47
C ASN A 267 -36.60 1.54 -11.65
N GLU A 268 -37.61 0.68 -11.40
CA GLU A 268 -38.37 -0.10 -12.41
C GLU A 268 -37.53 -1.13 -13.18
N GLN A 269 -36.52 -1.71 -12.54
CA GLN A 269 -35.49 -2.51 -13.21
C GLN A 269 -35.73 -4.00 -12.99
N HIS A 270 -36.88 -4.46 -13.49
CA HIS A 270 -37.40 -5.81 -13.30
C HIS A 270 -36.45 -6.91 -13.76
N ASN A 271 -35.69 -6.67 -14.84
CA ASN A 271 -34.70 -7.62 -15.35
C ASN A 271 -33.59 -7.89 -14.33
N PHE A 272 -33.04 -6.84 -13.69
CA PHE A 272 -32.00 -7.01 -12.69
C PHE A 272 -32.51 -7.69 -11.42
N ILE A 273 -33.74 -7.38 -10.99
CA ILE A 273 -34.38 -8.07 -9.87
C ILE A 273 -34.47 -9.57 -10.16
N ARG A 274 -34.98 -9.94 -11.35
CA ARG A 274 -35.09 -11.34 -11.76
C ARG A 274 -33.74 -12.05 -11.76
N SER A 275 -32.70 -11.42 -12.31
CA SER A 275 -31.35 -11.98 -12.35
C SER A 275 -30.76 -12.19 -10.95
N ILE A 276 -30.93 -11.24 -10.03
CA ILE A 276 -30.43 -11.39 -8.65
C ILE A 276 -31.19 -12.50 -7.92
N MET A 277 -32.52 -12.57 -8.05
CA MET A 277 -33.33 -13.63 -7.45
C MET A 277 -32.90 -15.03 -7.93
N GLN A 278 -32.58 -15.16 -9.22
CA GLN A 278 -32.03 -16.40 -9.78
C GLN A 278 -30.66 -16.74 -9.19
N LEU A 279 -29.77 -15.75 -9.04
CA LEU A 279 -28.46 -15.99 -8.41
C LEU A 279 -28.60 -16.43 -6.95
N LEU A 280 -29.50 -15.83 -6.16
CA LEU A 280 -29.77 -16.25 -4.79
C LEU A 280 -30.21 -17.73 -4.73
N GLN A 281 -31.10 -18.14 -5.64
CA GLN A 281 -31.54 -19.54 -5.74
C GLN A 281 -30.39 -20.50 -6.10
N ILE A 282 -29.57 -20.15 -7.10
CA ILE A 282 -28.44 -20.98 -7.55
C ILE A 282 -27.41 -21.17 -6.43
N TYR A 283 -27.06 -20.09 -5.75
CA TYR A 283 -26.03 -20.08 -4.70
C TYR A 283 -26.59 -20.40 -3.30
N LYS A 284 -27.89 -20.70 -3.19
CA LYS A 284 -28.60 -21.06 -1.94
C LYS A 284 -28.39 -20.03 -0.83
N LYS A 285 -28.55 -18.75 -1.17
CA LYS A 285 -28.42 -17.59 -0.26
C LYS A 285 -29.79 -17.02 0.11
#